data_AF-A0A2G9S8Y6-F1
#
_entry.id   AF-A0A2G9S8Y6-F1
#
_cell.length_a   1.000
_cell.length_b   1.000
_cell.length_c   1.000
_cell.angle_alpha   90.00
_cell.angle_beta   90.00
_cell.angle_gamma   90.00
#
_symmetry.space_group_name_H-M   'P 1'
#
loop_
_entity.id
_entity.type
_entity.pdbx_description
1 polymer ?
#
loop_
_entity_poly.entity_id
_entity_poly.type
_entity_poly.pdbx_seq_one_letter_code
_entity_poly.pdbx_strand_id
1 'polypeptide(L)'
;TALTVRVRSPGMAGIVQYVVLRKDLQAGLGWPLGALVAQACHAATAAIHLHYDHPHTREMPVPDEVTLTGLAETLKQANIDHKLWTEQPENIPTCIALRPYRKEEVHPYLKRFKLLK
;
A
#
# COMPACT_ATOMS: atom_id res chain seq x y z
N THR A 1 12.68 -2.95 20.26
CA THR A 1 12.82 -2.09 19.06
C THR A 1 11.69 -2.39 18.11
N ALA A 2 10.91 -1.40 17.66
CA ALA A 2 9.74 -1.61 16.79
C ALA A 2 10.10 -1.64 15.29
N LEU A 3 9.19 -2.11 14.44
CA LEU A 3 9.23 -1.86 12.98
C LEU A 3 8.39 -0.61 12.70
N THR A 4 8.92 0.32 11.92
CA THR A 4 8.28 1.60 11.62
C THR A 4 8.00 1.70 10.14
N VAL A 5 6.72 1.66 9.77
CA VAL A 5 6.27 1.83 8.38
C VAL A 5 6.00 3.31 8.11
N ARG A 6 6.49 3.84 6.98
CA ARG A 6 6.33 5.24 6.58
C ARG A 6 5.79 5.37 5.15
N VAL A 7 4.63 6.01 5.00
CA VAL A 7 4.09 6.41 3.69
C VAL A 7 4.50 7.86 3.39
N ARG A 8 4.99 8.16 2.17
CA ARG A 8 5.31 9.53 1.70
C ARG A 8 4.92 9.72 0.24
N SER A 9 4.44 10.92 -0.13
CA SER A 9 4.34 11.37 -1.54
C SER A 9 5.37 12.47 -1.87
N PRO A 10 5.96 12.48 -3.08
CA PRO A 10 6.70 13.63 -3.58
C PRO A 10 5.73 14.68 -4.16
N GLY A 11 5.63 15.85 -3.51
CA GLY A 11 4.88 17.00 -4.04
C GLY A 11 3.97 17.71 -3.04
N MET A 12 3.60 17.04 -1.94
CA MET A 12 2.86 17.64 -0.82
C MET A 12 3.74 17.63 0.43
N ALA A 13 3.59 18.63 1.31
CA ALA A 13 4.44 18.87 2.47
C ALA A 13 4.53 17.66 3.43
N GLY A 14 5.44 16.72 3.17
CA GLY A 14 6.01 15.79 4.16
C GLY A 14 5.07 14.95 5.03
N ILE A 15 3.78 14.84 4.70
CA ILE A 15 2.78 14.13 5.52
C ILE A 15 3.16 12.65 5.62
N VAL A 16 3.21 12.15 6.85
CA VAL A 16 3.65 10.79 7.17
C VAL A 16 2.73 10.18 8.22
N GLN A 17 2.37 8.92 7.99
CA GLN A 17 1.77 8.08 9.01
C GLN A 17 2.82 7.07 9.47
N TYR A 18 2.98 6.94 10.79
CA TYR A 18 3.88 5.97 11.42
C TYR A 18 3.06 4.84 12.03
N VAL A 19 3.36 3.62 11.63
CA VAL A 19 2.81 2.41 12.26
C VAL A 19 3.94 1.68 12.96
N VAL A 20 3.75 1.44 14.25
CA VAL A 20 4.76 0.85 15.14
C VAL A 20 4.35 -0.58 15.48
N LEU A 21 5.06 -1.55 14.93
CA LEU A 21 4.81 -2.98 15.22
C LEU A 21 5.77 -3.49 16.28
N ARG A 22 5.26 -4.30 17.20
CA ARG A 22 6.05 -4.99 18.22
C ARG A 22 6.73 -6.23 17.63
N LYS A 23 8.05 -6.37 17.84
CA LYS A 23 8.89 -7.40 17.17
C LYS A 23 8.78 -8.80 17.77
N ASP A 24 8.32 -8.91 19.01
CA ASP A 24 8.05 -10.18 19.71
C ASP A 24 6.98 -11.02 19.00
N LEU A 25 6.08 -10.39 18.24
CA LEU A 25 5.09 -11.12 17.43
C LEU A 25 5.77 -12.07 16.44
N GLN A 26 6.84 -11.63 15.76
CA GLN A 26 7.57 -12.48 14.82
C GLN A 26 8.59 -13.37 15.53
N ALA A 27 9.45 -12.76 16.36
CA ALA A 27 10.61 -13.44 16.94
C ALA A 27 10.28 -14.31 18.16
N GLY A 28 9.17 -14.06 18.86
CA GLY A 28 8.74 -14.80 20.04
C GLY A 28 7.47 -15.62 19.82
N LEU A 29 6.49 -15.08 19.09
CA LEU A 29 5.17 -15.69 18.89
C LEU A 29 4.98 -16.33 17.52
N GLY A 30 6.00 -16.29 16.65
CA GLY A 30 5.99 -16.99 15.35
C GLY A 30 4.99 -16.44 14.33
N TRP A 31 4.52 -15.19 14.47
CA TRP A 31 3.58 -14.60 13.53
C TRP A 31 4.19 -14.51 12.14
N PRO A 32 3.49 -14.94 11.08
CA PRO A 32 3.97 -14.77 9.72
C PRO A 32 4.00 -13.28 9.36
N LEU A 33 4.91 -12.89 8.46
CA LEU A 33 5.03 -11.51 7.98
C LEU A 33 3.69 -10.97 7.44
N GLY A 34 2.91 -11.83 6.75
CA GLY A 34 1.58 -11.45 6.25
C GLY A 34 0.61 -11.02 7.36
N ALA A 35 0.65 -11.67 8.53
CA ALA A 35 -0.18 -11.28 9.67
C ALA A 35 0.22 -9.92 10.24
N LEU A 36 1.53 -9.64 10.30
CA LEU A 36 2.05 -8.33 10.72
C LEU A 36 1.67 -7.21 9.76
N VAL A 37 1.76 -7.47 8.45
CA VAL A 37 1.34 -6.51 7.41
C VAL A 37 -0.16 -6.26 7.50
N ALA A 38 -0.99 -7.29 7.69
CA ALA A 38 -2.44 -7.13 7.87
C ALA A 38 -2.77 -6.24 9.07
N GLN A 39 -2.12 -6.45 10.22
CA GLN A 39 -2.30 -5.59 11.40
C GLN A 39 -1.87 -4.14 11.14
N ALA A 40 -0.77 -3.93 10.41
CA ALA A 40 -0.35 -2.59 10.04
C ALA A 40 -1.38 -1.89 9.15
N CYS A 41 -1.96 -2.60 8.17
CA CYS A 41 -3.05 -2.09 7.35
C CYS A 41 -4.28 -1.74 8.19
N HIS A 42 -4.72 -2.63 9.10
CA HIS A 42 -5.86 -2.35 9.97
C HIS A 42 -5.64 -1.10 10.83
N ALA A 43 -4.48 -0.99 11.48
CA ALA A 43 -4.15 0.15 12.34
C ALA A 43 -4.06 1.45 11.54
N ALA A 44 -3.45 1.42 10.35
CA ALA A 44 -3.36 2.56 9.46
C ALA A 44 -4.75 3.05 9.03
N THR A 45 -5.60 2.16 8.54
CA THR A 45 -6.98 2.47 8.11
C THR A 45 -7.83 2.97 9.26
N ALA A 46 -7.75 2.34 10.44
CA ALA A 46 -8.50 2.79 11.61
C ALA A 46 -8.11 4.22 12.03
N ALA A 47 -6.82 4.54 12.04
CA ALA A 47 -6.35 5.89 12.37
C ALA A 47 -6.78 6.94 11.33
N ILE A 48 -6.80 6.58 10.03
CA ILE A 48 -7.35 7.45 8.97
C ILE A 48 -8.84 7.70 9.22
N HIS A 49 -9.61 6.64 9.51
CA HIS A 49 -11.05 6.76 9.73
C HIS A 49 -11.37 7.60 10.98
N LEU A 50 -10.68 7.36 12.10
CA LEU A 50 -10.86 8.10 13.35
C LEU A 50 -10.55 9.60 13.22
N HIS A 51 -9.63 9.95 12.32
CA HIS A 51 -9.20 11.33 12.10
C HIS A 51 -9.53 11.80 10.69
N TYR A 52 -10.63 11.30 10.10
CA TYR A 52 -11.03 11.58 8.72
C TYR A 52 -11.20 13.08 8.45
N ASP A 53 -11.69 13.84 9.43
CA ASP A 53 -11.92 15.28 9.28
C ASP A 53 -10.66 16.13 9.50
N HIS A 54 -9.56 15.53 9.95
CA HIS A 54 -8.31 16.26 10.17
C HIS A 54 -7.69 16.66 8.80
N PRO A 55 -7.28 17.92 8.61
CA PRO A 55 -6.76 18.41 7.32
C PRO A 55 -5.63 17.54 6.75
N HIS A 56 -4.65 17.17 7.58
CA HIS A 56 -3.54 16.30 7.13
C HIS A 56 -3.97 14.86 6.75
N THR A 57 -5.08 14.36 7.29
CA THR A 57 -5.60 13.03 6.92
C THR A 57 -6.27 13.08 5.56
N ARG A 58 -7.02 14.16 5.29
CA ARG A 58 -7.67 14.39 3.98
C ARG A 58 -6.67 14.66 2.86
N GLU A 59 -5.52 15.24 3.20
CA GLU A 59 -4.40 15.46 2.27
C GLU A 59 -3.51 14.21 2.10
N MET A 60 -3.80 13.09 2.78
CA MET A 60 -2.95 11.92 2.69
C MET A 60 -3.04 11.30 1.29
N PRO A 61 -1.90 11.15 0.59
CA PRO A 61 -1.86 10.76 -0.82
C PRO A 61 -2.25 9.29 -0.99
N VAL A 62 -3.41 9.08 -1.59
CA VAL A 62 -3.82 7.79 -2.17
C VAL A 62 -3.40 7.82 -3.64
N PRO A 63 -2.86 6.73 -4.21
CA PRO A 63 -2.71 6.65 -5.67
C PRO A 63 -4.05 7.00 -6.31
N ASP A 64 -4.08 8.04 -7.13
CA ASP A 64 -5.31 8.40 -7.82
C ASP A 64 -5.73 7.30 -8.79
N GLU A 65 -7.02 7.27 -9.12
CA GLU A 65 -7.61 6.27 -10.00
C GLU A 65 -6.90 6.23 -11.36
N VAL A 66 -6.48 7.38 -11.89
CA VAL A 66 -5.76 7.51 -13.17
C VAL A 66 -4.41 6.77 -13.12
N THR A 67 -3.69 6.89 -12.01
CA THR A 67 -2.42 6.22 -11.79
C THR A 67 -2.59 4.71 -11.66
N LEU A 68 -3.64 4.26 -10.95
CA LEU A 68 -3.94 2.83 -10.79
C LEU A 68 -4.38 2.18 -12.09
N THR A 69 -5.28 2.83 -12.83
CA THR A 69 -5.77 2.36 -14.13
C THR A 69 -4.66 2.36 -15.18
N GLY A 70 -3.85 3.43 -15.26
CA GLY A 70 -2.70 3.47 -16.16
C GLY A 70 -1.62 2.42 -15.85
N LEU A 71 -1.43 2.06 -14.56
CA LEU A 71 -0.58 0.93 -14.19
C LEU A 71 -1.18 -0.40 -14.66
N ALA A 72 -2.48 -0.61 -14.48
CA ALA A 72 -3.17 -1.83 -14.96
C ALA A 72 -3.00 -1.99 -16.48
N GLU A 73 -3.16 -0.92 -17.25
CA GLU A 73 -2.93 -0.93 -18.70
C GLU A 73 -1.47 -1.26 -19.06
N THR A 74 -0.51 -0.64 -18.36
CA THR A 74 0.92 -0.92 -18.56
C THR A 74 1.24 -2.40 -18.32
N LEU A 75 0.71 -2.98 -17.24
CA LEU A 75 0.92 -4.39 -16.91
C LEU A 75 0.23 -5.32 -17.90
N LYS A 76 -0.96 -4.93 -18.39
CA LYS A 76 -1.68 -5.67 -19.43
C LYS A 76 -0.90 -5.71 -20.73
N GLN A 77 -0.35 -4.57 -21.18
CA GLN A 77 0.47 -4.49 -22.39
C GLN A 77 1.78 -5.28 -22.28
N ALA A 78 2.32 -5.39 -21.07
CA ALA A 78 3.52 -6.17 -20.78
C ALA A 78 3.26 -7.67 -20.57
N ASN A 79 2.03 -8.17 -20.77
CA ASN A 79 1.60 -9.53 -20.46
C ASN A 79 1.95 -9.97 -19.02
N ILE A 80 1.85 -9.04 -18.06
CA ILE A 80 2.03 -9.33 -16.64
C ILE A 80 0.65 -9.61 -16.03
N ASP A 81 0.45 -10.85 -15.58
CA ASP A 81 -0.75 -11.26 -14.86
C ASP A 81 -0.97 -10.41 -13.59
N HIS A 82 -2.09 -9.70 -13.56
CA HIS A 82 -2.48 -8.82 -12.46
C HIS A 82 -4.01 -8.77 -12.31
N LYS A 83 -4.47 -8.30 -11.15
CA LYS A 83 -5.87 -8.02 -10.85
C LYS A 83 -5.98 -6.58 -10.36
N LEU A 84 -6.68 -5.75 -11.12
CA LEU A 84 -7.24 -4.50 -10.60
C LEU A 84 -8.40 -4.88 -9.68
N TRP A 85 -8.27 -4.57 -8.40
CA TRP A 85 -9.32 -4.76 -7.42
C TRP A 85 -10.26 -3.56 -7.47
N THR A 86 -11.54 -3.87 -7.63
CA THR A 86 -12.62 -2.90 -7.73
C THR A 86 -13.60 -3.18 -6.60
N GLU A 87 -13.75 -2.21 -5.71
CA GLU A 87 -14.68 -2.33 -4.58
C GLU A 87 -16.13 -2.21 -5.08
N GLN A 88 -17.01 -3.03 -4.52
CA GLN A 88 -18.42 -3.08 -4.86
C GLN A 88 -19.25 -2.63 -3.65
N PRO A 89 -20.45 -2.04 -3.85
CA PRO A 89 -21.16 -1.82 -5.12
C PRO A 89 -20.73 -0.56 -5.91
N GLU A 90 -19.87 0.28 -5.35
CA GLU A 90 -19.55 1.60 -5.93
C GLU A 90 -18.67 1.54 -7.19
N ASN A 91 -18.14 0.36 -7.52
CA ASN A 91 -17.29 0.09 -8.68
C ASN A 91 -16.02 0.94 -8.74
N ILE A 92 -15.37 1.16 -7.60
CA ILE A 92 -14.19 2.02 -7.46
C ILE A 92 -12.89 1.19 -7.51
N PRO A 93 -11.93 1.48 -8.40
CA PRO A 93 -10.62 0.83 -8.39
C PRO A 93 -9.81 1.26 -7.17
N THR A 94 -9.48 0.34 -6.26
CA THR A 94 -8.80 0.69 -4.99
C THR A 94 -7.37 0.19 -4.90
N CYS A 95 -7.04 -0.94 -5.51
CA CYS A 95 -5.66 -1.43 -5.54
C CYS A 95 -5.41 -2.39 -6.71
N ILE A 96 -4.15 -2.70 -6.95
CA ILE A 96 -3.72 -3.67 -7.96
C ILE A 96 -2.83 -4.73 -7.32
N ALA A 97 -3.11 -5.99 -7.60
CA ALA A 97 -2.33 -7.12 -7.13
C ALA A 97 -1.75 -7.88 -8.33
N LEU A 98 -0.47 -8.21 -8.28
CA LEU A 98 0.16 -9.12 -9.24
C LEU A 98 0.18 -10.53 -8.64
N ARG A 99 0.21 -11.57 -9.48
CA ARG A 99 0.63 -12.89 -9.00
C ARG A 99 2.11 -12.85 -8.54
N PRO A 100 2.63 -13.88 -7.86
CA PRO A 100 4.04 -13.95 -7.53
C PRO A 100 4.94 -13.90 -8.79
N TYR A 101 5.98 -13.05 -8.76
CA TYR A 101 7.01 -12.89 -9.80
C TYR A 101 8.39 -12.77 -9.15
N ARG A 102 9.46 -13.09 -9.91
CA ARG A 102 10.80 -12.66 -9.52
C ARG A 102 10.89 -11.15 -9.64
N LYS A 103 11.69 -10.54 -8.76
CA LYS A 103 11.81 -9.08 -8.69
C LYS A 103 12.23 -8.50 -10.04
N GLU A 104 13.16 -9.14 -10.74
CA GLU A 104 13.70 -8.64 -12.02
C GLU A 104 12.63 -8.56 -13.12
N GLU A 105 11.62 -9.42 -13.09
CA GLU A 105 10.56 -9.50 -14.10
C GLU A 105 9.59 -8.31 -14.03
N VAL A 106 9.31 -7.81 -12.82
CA VAL A 106 8.26 -6.80 -12.59
C VAL A 106 8.79 -5.44 -12.12
N HIS A 107 10.02 -5.40 -11.59
CA HIS A 107 10.61 -4.17 -11.08
C HIS A 107 10.67 -3.02 -12.10
N PRO A 108 10.92 -3.22 -13.41
CA PRO A 108 10.91 -2.13 -14.39
C PRO A 108 9.59 -1.35 -14.45
N TYR A 109 8.46 -2.04 -14.24
CA TYR A 109 7.11 -1.45 -14.25
C TYR A 109 6.76 -0.81 -12.91
N LEU A 110 7.22 -1.44 -11.81
CA LEU A 110 6.87 -1.05 -10.45
C LEU A 110 7.86 -0.07 -9.79
N LYS A 111 9.07 0.14 -10.34
CA LYS A 111 10.13 0.98 -9.73
C LYS A 111 9.72 2.43 -9.45
N ARG A 112 8.74 2.96 -10.19
CA ARG A 112 8.21 4.32 -9.99
C ARG A 112 7.36 4.41 -8.73
N PHE A 113 6.80 3.28 -8.28
CA PHE A 113 6.07 3.15 -7.04
C PHE A 113 7.06 2.82 -5.93
N LYS A 114 7.02 3.61 -4.86
CA LYS A 114 7.93 3.38 -3.72
C LYS A 114 7.45 2.14 -2.97
N LEU A 115 8.31 1.13 -2.92
CA LEU A 115 8.10 -0.02 -2.06
C LEU A 115 8.00 0.45 -0.60
N LEU A 116 7.02 -0.09 0.12
CA LEU A 116 6.97 -0.01 1.56
C LEU A 116 8.26 -0.64 2.10
N LYS A 117 9.10 0.15 2.76
CA LYS A 117 10.27 -0.36 3.50
C LYS A 117 9.89 -0.65 4.94
#